data_AF-A0A376BJV9-F1
#
_entry.id   AF-A0A376BJV9-F1
#
_cell.length_a   1.000
_cell.length_b   1.000
_cell.length_c   1.000
_cell.angle_alpha   90.00
_cell.angle_beta   90.00
_cell.angle_gamma   90.00
#
_symmetry.space_group_name_H-M   'P 1'
#
loop_
_entity.id
_entity.type
_entity.pdbx_description
1 polymer ?
#
loop_
_entity_poly.entity_id
_entity_poly.type
_entity_poly.pdbx_seq_one_letter_code
_entity_poly.pdbx_strand_id
1 'polypeptide(L)'
;MHTSNTPPLVLIQRYEEASVNTFRCTMASRADIAQMLQTGENWYIHAVQEPINSPADEKQKFRKAMAIAAHHHALFFQMGQHHQGETDQLQFLAELYDLLLSRAVPSVERLCRYQRRMNETGVLAYGQIYKPQSTYHALTFALAPFLRSAFRNSRNVKKN
;
A
#
# COMPACT_ATOMS: atom_id res chain seq x y z
N MET A 1 -16.58 -26.03 -0.27
CA MET A 1 -15.48 -25.23 0.33
C MET A 1 -15.37 -23.94 -0.47
N HIS A 2 -15.95 -22.84 -0.01
CA HIS A 2 -15.67 -21.53 -0.61
C HIS A 2 -14.28 -21.11 -0.14
N THR A 3 -13.25 -21.35 -0.93
CA THR A 3 -12.01 -20.59 -0.79
C THR A 3 -12.40 -19.14 -1.02
N SER A 4 -12.46 -18.34 0.05
CA SER A 4 -12.60 -16.90 -0.12
C SER A 4 -11.39 -16.47 -0.93
N ASN A 5 -11.61 -16.13 -2.20
CA ASN A 5 -10.57 -15.58 -3.07
C ASN A 5 -10.22 -14.20 -2.53
N THR A 6 -9.32 -14.18 -1.55
CA THR A 6 -8.77 -12.95 -1.03
C THR A 6 -7.88 -12.35 -2.12
N PRO A 7 -8.06 -11.07 -2.49
CA PRO A 7 -7.32 -10.47 -3.58
C PRO A 7 -5.83 -10.46 -3.25
N PRO A 8 -4.94 -10.75 -4.22
CA PRO A 8 -3.52 -10.60 -4.01
C PRO A 8 -3.15 -9.12 -3.76
N LEU A 9 -1.93 -8.91 -3.31
CA LEU A 9 -1.28 -7.63 -3.11
C LEU A 9 -0.24 -7.43 -4.19
N VAL A 10 -0.17 -6.24 -4.76
CA VAL A 10 1.02 -5.79 -5.51
C VAL A 10 1.66 -4.70 -4.68
N LEU A 11 2.92 -4.93 -4.29
CA LEU A 11 3.72 -4.01 -3.49
C LEU A 11 4.78 -3.40 -4.39
N ILE A 12 4.89 -2.08 -4.38
CA ILE A 12 5.95 -1.35 -5.06
C ILE A 12 6.74 -0.49 -4.09
N GLN A 13 7.98 -0.18 -4.41
CA GLN A 13 8.79 0.78 -3.68
C GLN A 13 9.75 1.45 -4.66
N ARG A 14 9.86 2.77 -4.58
CA ARG A 14 11.05 3.47 -5.08
C ARG A 14 12.05 3.49 -3.94
N TYR A 15 13.26 3.03 -4.19
CA TYR A 15 14.31 2.97 -3.20
C TYR A 15 15.57 3.66 -3.74
N GLU A 16 16.28 4.40 -2.89
CA GLU A 16 17.48 5.14 -3.29
C GLU A 16 18.63 4.74 -2.35
N GLU A 17 19.67 4.14 -2.92
CA GLU A 17 20.87 3.72 -2.18
C GLU A 17 22.11 4.10 -2.96
N ALA A 18 23.05 4.79 -2.31
CA ALA A 18 24.36 5.08 -2.86
C ALA A 18 24.35 5.63 -4.32
N SER A 19 23.40 6.53 -4.63
CA SER A 19 23.18 7.15 -5.95
C SER A 19 22.46 6.28 -7.00
N VAL A 20 22.01 5.08 -6.65
CA VAL A 20 21.18 4.24 -7.52
C VAL A 20 19.73 4.34 -7.08
N ASN A 21 18.88 4.81 -7.99
CA ASN A 21 17.43 4.72 -7.83
C ASN A 21 16.96 3.35 -8.34
N THR A 22 16.23 2.63 -7.51
CA THR A 22 15.74 1.28 -7.81
C THR A 22 14.23 1.24 -7.65
N PHE A 23 13.55 0.61 -8.59
CA PHE A 23 12.14 0.26 -8.52
C PHE A 23 12.03 -1.19 -8.09
N ARG A 24 11.34 -1.43 -6.97
CA ARG A 24 11.05 -2.77 -6.46
C ARG A 24 9.58 -3.07 -6.66
N CYS A 25 9.26 -4.27 -7.12
CA CYS A 25 7.89 -4.73 -7.30
C CYS A 25 7.76 -6.20 -6.93
N THR A 26 6.74 -6.55 -6.15
CA THR A 26 6.38 -7.95 -5.89
C THR A 26 4.87 -8.14 -5.85
N MET A 27 4.43 -9.37 -6.07
CA MET A 27 3.06 -9.79 -5.82
C MET A 27 3.07 -10.75 -4.63
N ALA A 28 2.21 -10.49 -3.65
CA ALA A 28 2.13 -11.26 -2.41
C ALA A 28 0.68 -11.60 -2.08
N SER A 29 0.46 -12.72 -1.42
CA SER A 29 -0.80 -13.08 -0.79
C SER A 29 -0.82 -12.62 0.67
N ARG A 30 -1.98 -12.68 1.31
CA ARG A 30 -2.08 -12.43 2.76
C ARG A 30 -1.26 -13.43 3.59
N ALA A 31 -1.14 -14.67 3.09
CA ALA A 31 -0.33 -15.71 3.73
C ALA A 31 1.16 -15.37 3.66
N ASP A 32 1.62 -14.85 2.52
CA ASP A 32 3.02 -14.42 2.36
C ASP A 32 3.36 -13.28 3.34
N ILE A 33 2.47 -12.29 3.49
CA ILE A 33 2.66 -11.22 4.50
C ILE A 33 2.70 -11.78 5.93
N ALA A 34 1.84 -12.74 6.25
CA ALA A 34 1.84 -13.36 7.57
C ALA A 34 3.14 -14.14 7.82
N GLN A 35 3.63 -14.86 6.81
CA GLN A 35 4.90 -15.57 6.88
C GLN A 35 6.07 -14.62 7.06
N MET A 36 6.15 -13.54 6.27
CA MET A 36 7.20 -12.51 6.40
C MET A 36 7.22 -11.89 7.81
N LEU A 37 6.04 -11.59 8.37
CA LEU A 37 5.92 -11.09 9.74
C LEU A 37 6.39 -12.10 10.79
N GLN A 38 6.10 -13.40 10.58
CA GLN A 38 6.50 -14.46 11.49
C GLN A 38 8.02 -14.73 11.44
N THR A 39 8.62 -14.68 10.26
CA THR A 39 10.06 -14.92 10.06
C THR A 39 10.91 -13.67 10.27
N GLY A 40 10.31 -12.49 10.29
CA GLY A 40 11.02 -11.21 10.26
C GLY A 40 11.71 -10.95 8.92
N GLU A 41 11.28 -11.64 7.85
CA GLU A 41 11.85 -11.48 6.53
C GLU A 41 11.32 -10.23 5.84
N ASN A 42 12.23 -9.50 5.19
CA ASN A 42 11.87 -8.29 4.46
C ASN A 42 11.22 -8.62 3.12
N TRP A 43 10.09 -7.98 2.83
CA TRP A 43 9.32 -8.20 1.60
C TRP A 43 10.11 -7.94 0.32
N TYR A 44 11.08 -7.02 0.34
CA TYR A 44 11.87 -6.66 -0.84
C TYR A 44 12.81 -7.78 -1.29
N ILE A 45 13.09 -8.78 -0.44
CA ILE A 45 13.85 -9.98 -0.81
C ILE A 45 13.11 -10.75 -1.90
N HIS A 46 11.78 -10.70 -1.87
CA HIS A 46 10.88 -11.32 -2.84
C HIS A 46 10.50 -10.40 -4.00
N ALA A 47 11.11 -9.22 -4.10
CA ALA A 47 10.80 -8.23 -5.12
C ALA A 47 11.75 -8.28 -6.30
N VAL A 48 11.19 -8.14 -7.50
CA VAL A 48 11.96 -7.81 -8.70
C VAL A 48 12.50 -6.40 -8.52
N GLN A 49 13.81 -6.23 -8.71
CA GLN A 49 14.50 -4.95 -8.54
C GLN A 49 15.03 -4.49 -9.90
N GLU A 50 14.63 -3.30 -10.34
CA GLU A 50 15.06 -2.71 -11.61
C GLU A 50 15.61 -1.29 -11.39
N PRO A 51 16.76 -0.91 -11.98
CA PRO A 51 17.29 0.44 -11.85
C PRO A 51 16.38 1.44 -12.56
N ILE A 52 16.17 2.63 -11.99
CA ILE A 52 15.43 3.74 -12.57
C ILE A 52 16.41 4.67 -13.28
N ASN A 53 16.34 4.70 -14.61
CA ASN A 53 17.28 5.47 -15.42
C ASN A 53 16.76 6.89 -15.74
N SER A 54 15.45 7.11 -15.62
CA SER A 54 14.82 8.41 -15.85
C SER A 54 13.41 8.47 -15.24
N PRO A 55 12.82 9.67 -15.07
CA PRO A 55 11.43 9.80 -14.65
C PRO A 55 10.42 9.13 -15.60
N ALA A 56 10.71 9.08 -16.91
CA ALA A 56 9.85 8.42 -17.89
C ALA A 56 9.86 6.89 -17.72
N ASP A 57 11.04 6.34 -17.43
CA ASP A 57 11.24 4.93 -17.14
C ASP A 57 10.55 4.51 -15.83
N GLU A 58 10.69 5.31 -14.76
CA GLU A 58 9.94 5.09 -13.51
C GLU A 58 8.42 5.03 -13.76
N LYS A 59 7.89 5.98 -14.53
CA LYS A 59 6.47 6.03 -14.89
C LYS A 59 6.05 4.78 -15.68
N GLN A 60 6.91 4.27 -16.57
CA GLN A 60 6.63 3.05 -17.31
C GLN A 60 6.58 1.83 -16.38
N LYS A 61 7.53 1.70 -15.45
CA LYS A 61 7.55 0.62 -14.44
C LYS A 61 6.32 0.65 -13.53
N PHE A 62 5.97 1.84 -13.04
CA PHE A 62 4.74 2.04 -12.27
C PHE A 62 3.49 1.60 -13.03
N ARG A 63 3.36 2.01 -14.31
CA ARG A 63 2.23 1.60 -15.18
C ARG A 63 2.19 0.09 -15.41
N LYS A 64 3.33 -0.57 -15.57
CA LYS A 64 3.40 -2.04 -15.68
C LYS A 64 2.91 -2.70 -14.39
N ALA A 65 3.37 -2.24 -13.23
CA ALA A 65 2.92 -2.76 -11.94
C ALA A 65 1.40 -2.56 -11.74
N MET A 66 0.87 -1.39 -12.12
CA MET A 66 -0.57 -1.14 -12.12
C MET A 66 -1.34 -2.08 -13.06
N ALA A 67 -0.80 -2.36 -14.26
CA ALA A 67 -1.42 -3.28 -15.21
C ALA A 67 -1.45 -4.71 -14.66
N ILE A 68 -0.39 -5.16 -13.99
CA ILE A 68 -0.34 -6.45 -13.27
C ILE A 68 -1.45 -6.48 -12.22
N ALA A 69 -1.53 -5.45 -11.36
CA ALA A 69 -2.56 -5.42 -10.33
C ALA A 69 -3.99 -5.41 -10.90
N ALA A 70 -4.22 -4.69 -12.01
CA ALA A 70 -5.50 -4.70 -12.69
C ALA A 70 -5.84 -6.09 -13.27
N HIS A 71 -4.86 -6.77 -13.87
CA HIS A 71 -5.03 -8.10 -14.45
C HIS A 71 -5.36 -9.17 -13.39
N HIS A 72 -4.72 -9.09 -12.23
CA HIS A 72 -4.92 -10.05 -11.13
C HIS A 72 -5.98 -9.62 -10.09
N HIS A 73 -6.69 -8.53 -10.34
CA HIS A 73 -7.60 -7.91 -9.36
C HIS A 73 -6.94 -7.70 -7.98
N ALA A 74 -5.64 -7.37 -7.99
CA ALA A 74 -4.84 -7.17 -6.80
C ALA A 74 -5.09 -5.79 -6.18
N LEU A 75 -4.94 -5.70 -4.86
CA LEU A 75 -4.79 -4.44 -4.16
C LEU A 75 -3.36 -3.92 -4.35
N PHE A 76 -3.21 -2.64 -4.66
CA PHE A 76 -1.93 -2.05 -5.01
C PHE A 76 -1.45 -1.12 -3.89
N PHE A 77 -0.24 -1.34 -3.41
CA PHE A 77 0.36 -0.56 -2.33
C PHE A 77 1.76 -0.10 -2.70
N GLN A 78 2.08 1.12 -2.30
CA GLN A 78 3.47 1.56 -2.22
C GLN A 78 3.96 1.44 -0.79
N MET A 79 5.15 0.87 -0.65
CA MET A 79 5.87 0.73 0.60
C MET A 79 6.76 1.96 0.82
N GLY A 80 7.02 2.31 2.09
CA GLY A 80 7.85 3.45 2.45
C GLY A 80 9.32 3.20 2.11
N GLN A 81 10.10 4.27 1.90
CA GLN A 81 11.52 4.14 1.51
C GLN A 81 12.46 3.78 2.68
N HIS A 82 12.00 3.93 3.92
CA HIS A 82 12.85 3.81 5.10
C HIS A 82 13.08 2.34 5.50
N HIS A 83 14.35 1.99 5.70
CA HIS A 83 14.81 0.69 6.22
C HIS A 83 14.66 0.50 7.72
N GLN A 84 14.17 1.52 8.41
CA GLN A 84 13.89 1.42 9.83
C GLN A 84 12.38 1.28 9.94
N GLY A 85 11.92 0.03 10.04
CA GLY A 85 10.52 -0.29 10.27
C GLY A 85 9.83 -1.10 9.18
N GLU A 86 10.53 -1.95 8.41
CA GLU A 86 9.87 -2.85 7.43
C GLU A 86 8.82 -3.75 8.09
N THR A 87 9.10 -4.23 9.31
CA THR A 87 8.11 -4.98 10.10
C THR A 87 6.87 -4.12 10.39
N ASP A 88 7.05 -2.84 10.74
CA ASP A 88 5.94 -1.92 10.98
C ASP A 88 5.15 -1.62 9.71
N GLN A 89 5.84 -1.52 8.56
CA GLN A 89 5.22 -1.40 7.24
C GLN A 89 4.36 -2.63 6.93
N LEU A 90 4.88 -3.85 7.17
CA LEU A 90 4.15 -5.09 6.92
C LEU A 90 2.97 -5.29 7.87
N GLN A 91 3.13 -4.94 9.16
CA GLN A 91 2.02 -4.95 10.11
C GLN A 91 0.92 -3.98 9.69
N PHE A 92 1.31 -2.77 9.28
CA PHE A 92 0.35 -1.78 8.84
C PHE A 92 -0.33 -2.14 7.52
N LEU A 93 0.41 -2.72 6.57
CA LEU A 93 -0.12 -3.28 5.34
C LEU A 93 -1.17 -4.36 5.63
N ALA A 94 -0.88 -5.29 6.56
CA ALA A 94 -1.82 -6.33 6.97
C ALA A 94 -3.10 -5.73 7.57
N GLU A 95 -2.99 -4.69 8.41
CA GLU A 95 -4.16 -3.98 8.96
C GLU A 95 -4.99 -3.29 7.87
N LEU A 96 -4.34 -2.62 6.91
CA LEU A 96 -5.03 -1.98 5.79
C LEU A 96 -5.73 -3.01 4.91
N TYR A 97 -5.09 -4.15 4.68
CA TYR A 97 -5.66 -5.25 3.93
C TYR A 97 -6.92 -5.81 4.60
N ASP A 98 -6.82 -6.14 5.89
CA ASP A 98 -7.94 -6.68 6.66
C ASP A 98 -9.09 -5.67 6.74
N LEU A 99 -8.78 -4.37 6.85
CA LEU A 99 -9.78 -3.30 6.76
C LEU A 99 -10.50 -3.31 5.41
N LEU A 100 -9.77 -3.34 4.29
CA LEU A 100 -10.36 -3.33 2.95
C LEU A 100 -11.23 -4.56 2.71
N LEU A 101 -10.85 -5.72 3.24
CA LEU A 101 -11.68 -6.94 3.15
C LEU A 101 -12.94 -6.86 4.01
N SER A 102 -12.85 -6.26 5.19
CA SER A 102 -14.00 -6.13 6.10
C SER A 102 -15.13 -5.28 5.51
N ARG A 103 -14.81 -4.40 4.55
CA ARG A 103 -15.71 -3.35 4.00
C ARG A 103 -16.34 -2.46 5.08
N ALA A 104 -15.84 -2.50 6.31
CA ALA A 104 -16.33 -1.71 7.41
C ALA A 104 -15.86 -0.26 7.24
N VAL A 105 -16.73 0.69 7.57
CA VAL A 105 -16.33 2.08 7.69
C VAL A 105 -15.66 2.25 9.06
N PRO A 106 -14.37 2.62 9.14
CA PRO A 106 -13.72 2.83 10.42
C PRO A 106 -14.28 4.07 11.11
N SER A 107 -14.19 4.11 12.44
CA SER A 107 -14.42 5.34 13.20
C SER A 107 -13.42 6.43 12.81
N VAL A 108 -13.78 7.69 13.06
CA VAL A 108 -12.89 8.85 12.81
C VAL A 108 -11.57 8.70 13.56
N GLU A 109 -11.59 8.23 14.80
CA GLU A 109 -10.38 7.98 15.59
C GLU A 109 -9.46 6.94 14.93
N ARG A 110 -10.02 5.82 14.44
CA ARG A 110 -9.25 4.80 13.71
C ARG A 110 -8.66 5.36 12.41
N LEU A 111 -9.40 6.20 11.69
CA LEU A 111 -8.91 6.87 10.49
C LEU A 111 -7.71 7.80 10.80
N CYS A 112 -7.78 8.59 11.87
CA CYS A 112 -6.67 9.43 12.33
C CYS A 112 -5.44 8.59 12.70
N ARG A 113 -5.65 7.43 13.34
CA ARG A 113 -4.56 6.50 13.65
C ARG A 113 -3.93 5.93 12.38
N TYR A 114 -4.73 5.49 11.42
CA TYR A 114 -4.21 4.99 10.14
C TYR A 114 -3.46 6.06 9.36
N GLN A 115 -3.93 7.30 9.39
CA GLN A 115 -3.18 8.43 8.85
C GLN A 115 -1.80 8.57 9.49
N ARG A 116 -1.72 8.51 10.82
CA ARG A 116 -0.45 8.62 11.53
C ARG A 116 0.49 7.50 11.10
N ARG A 117 -0.02 6.26 11.05
CA ARG A 117 0.74 5.11 10.59
C ARG A 117 1.17 5.19 9.13
N MET A 118 0.35 5.73 8.22
CA MET A 118 0.77 5.99 6.84
C MET A 118 1.96 6.95 6.78
N ASN A 119 1.98 7.98 7.64
CA ASN A 119 3.10 8.92 7.70
C ASN A 119 4.36 8.29 8.33
N GLU A 120 4.18 7.46 9.36
CA GLU A 120 5.29 6.78 10.05
C GLU A 120 5.93 5.69 9.17
N THR A 121 5.10 4.90 8.50
CA THR A 121 5.54 3.74 7.71
C THR A 121 5.80 4.07 6.25
N GLY A 122 5.22 5.16 5.72
CA GLY A 122 5.24 5.49 4.31
C GLY A 122 4.41 4.55 3.42
N VAL A 123 3.62 3.64 4.00
CA VAL A 123 2.76 2.71 3.24
C VAL A 123 1.53 3.45 2.74
N LEU A 124 1.30 3.41 1.43
CA LEU A 124 0.20 4.07 0.76
C LEU A 124 -0.59 3.06 -0.07
N ALA A 125 -1.89 2.98 0.16
CA ALA A 125 -2.79 2.23 -0.72
C ALA A 125 -3.10 3.07 -1.97
N TYR A 126 -2.77 2.56 -3.15
CA TYR A 126 -3.30 3.12 -4.39
C TYR A 126 -4.58 2.38 -4.75
N GLY A 127 -5.70 3.07 -4.58
CA GLY A 127 -6.93 2.66 -5.26
C GLY A 127 -6.69 2.75 -6.74
N GLN A 128 -7.03 1.70 -7.49
CA GLN A 128 -6.96 1.70 -8.95
C GLN A 128 -7.64 2.97 -9.50
N ILE A 129 -6.83 3.90 -10.04
CA ILE A 129 -7.32 5.23 -10.42
C ILE A 129 -8.19 5.19 -11.70
N TYR A 130 -8.26 4.07 -12.45
CA TYR A 130 -8.83 4.11 -13.80
C TYR A 130 -9.76 2.96 -14.26
N LYS A 131 -10.47 2.24 -13.37
CA LYS A 131 -11.66 1.48 -13.79
C LYS A 131 -12.80 1.50 -12.74
N PRO A 132 -13.99 2.01 -13.08
CA PRO A 132 -15.16 2.07 -12.18
C PRO A 132 -15.89 0.72 -11.98
N GLN A 133 -15.28 -0.42 -12.31
CA GLN A 133 -15.96 -1.73 -12.32
C GLN A 133 -15.47 -2.71 -11.23
N SER A 134 -14.47 -2.34 -10.41
CA SER A 134 -14.01 -3.16 -9.28
C SER A 134 -14.73 -2.76 -8.00
N THR A 135 -15.27 -3.72 -7.25
CA THR A 135 -15.86 -3.51 -5.90
C THR A 135 -14.89 -2.85 -4.91
N TYR A 136 -13.58 -2.90 -5.17
CA TYR A 136 -12.54 -2.25 -4.36
C TYR A 136 -12.34 -0.77 -4.69
N HIS A 137 -12.80 -0.31 -5.87
CA HIS A 137 -12.78 1.12 -6.24
C HIS A 137 -13.62 1.94 -5.26
N ALA A 138 -14.84 1.47 -4.93
CA ALA A 138 -15.72 2.15 -3.98
C ALA A 138 -15.12 2.28 -2.57
N LEU A 139 -14.34 1.29 -2.12
CA LEU A 139 -13.72 1.29 -0.79
C LEU A 139 -12.53 2.26 -0.72
N THR A 140 -11.68 2.32 -1.74
CA THR A 140 -10.60 3.30 -1.77
C THR A 140 -11.12 4.73 -1.98
N PHE A 141 -12.18 4.90 -2.76
CA PHE A 141 -12.87 6.19 -2.92
C PHE A 141 -13.65 6.61 -1.68
N ALA A 142 -14.14 5.68 -0.86
CA ALA A 142 -14.73 6.00 0.45
C ALA A 142 -13.64 6.47 1.41
N LEU A 143 -12.49 5.79 1.47
CA LEU A 143 -11.42 6.14 2.40
C LEU A 143 -10.73 7.47 2.03
N ALA A 144 -10.54 7.80 0.75
CA ALA A 144 -9.78 8.98 0.34
C ALA A 144 -10.34 10.34 0.84
N PRO A 145 -11.66 10.63 0.78
CA PRO A 145 -12.26 11.84 1.35
C PRO A 145 -12.25 11.87 2.87
N PHE A 146 -12.49 10.73 3.55
CA PHE A 146 -12.45 10.68 5.01
C PHE A 146 -11.04 10.90 5.55
N LEU A 147 -10.04 10.38 4.84
CA LEU A 147 -8.65 10.72 5.06
C LEU A 147 -8.48 12.23 4.81
N ARG A 148 -8.73 12.78 3.63
CA ARG A 148 -8.55 14.24 3.39
C ARG A 148 -9.27 15.16 4.42
N SER A 149 -10.47 14.81 4.87
CA SER A 149 -11.25 15.58 5.86
C SER A 149 -10.67 15.48 7.28
N ALA A 150 -10.32 14.27 7.74
CA ALA A 150 -9.64 14.07 9.03
C ALA A 150 -8.30 14.84 9.07
N PHE A 151 -7.60 14.95 7.93
CA PHE A 151 -6.35 15.68 7.79
C PHE A 151 -6.54 17.20 7.84
N ARG A 152 -7.69 17.71 7.35
CA ARG A 152 -8.03 19.13 7.41
C ARG A 152 -8.41 19.55 8.84
N ASN A 153 -9.14 18.69 9.55
CA ASN A 153 -9.55 18.95 10.93
C ASN A 153 -8.39 18.82 11.94
N SER A 154 -7.48 17.86 11.76
CA SER A 154 -6.29 17.71 12.62
C SER A 154 -5.28 18.87 12.53
N ARG A 155 -5.26 19.62 11.42
CA ARG A 155 -4.47 20.87 11.31
C ARG A 155 -5.08 22.04 12.10
N ASN A 156 -6.40 22.04 12.31
CA ASN A 156 -7.07 23.09 13.08
C ASN A 156 -7.00 22.86 14.60
N VAL A 157 -6.71 21.63 15.05
CA VAL A 157 -6.57 21.31 16.49
C VAL A 157 -5.23 21.81 17.07
N LYS A 158 -4.22 22.10 16.24
CA LYS A 158 -2.92 22.64 16.70
C LYS A 158 -2.87 24.17 16.86
N LYS A 159 -3.99 24.88 16.76
CA LYS A 159 -4.05 26.35 16.84
C LYS A 159 -4.85 26.92 18.02
N ASN A 160 -5.30 26.08 18.95
CA ASN A 160 -5.91 26.52 20.20
C ASN A 160 -5.05 26.12 21.39
#